data_AF-A0A508T5M5-F1
#
_entry.id   AF-A0A508T5M5-F1
#
_cell.length_a   1.000
_cell.length_b   1.000
_cell.length_c   1.000
_cell.angle_alpha   90.00
_cell.angle_beta   90.00
_cell.angle_gamma   90.00
#
_symmetry.space_group_name_H-M   'P 1'
#
loop_
_entity.id
_entity.type
_entity.pdbx_description
1 polymer ?
#
loop_
_entity_poly.entity_id
_entity_poly.type
_entity_poly.pdbx_seq_one_letter_code
_entity_poly.pdbx_strand_id
1 'polypeptide(L)'
;MNRHQFLTHAGLEVQTLEFWIEQQWLVPDQSTDEMTFSDTDVARAHLIQDLKSDFGVNDEGIDVILHLVDQLHGLRKAFAELHDDIARRP
;
A
#
# COMPACT_ATOMS: atom_id res chain seq x y z
N MET A 1 -5.65 -3.77 11.42
CA MET A 1 -4.77 -4.75 12.09
C MET A 1 -3.63 -4.03 12.78
N ASN A 2 -3.11 -4.56 13.89
CA ASN A 2 -1.95 -3.97 14.58
C ASN A 2 -0.63 -4.38 13.91
N ARG A 3 0.48 -3.74 14.29
CA ARG A 3 1.83 -4.01 13.74
C ARG A 3 2.23 -5.50 13.82
N HIS A 4 1.95 -6.18 14.93
CA HIS A 4 2.35 -7.59 15.10
C HIS A 4 1.56 -8.53 14.18
N GLN A 5 0.25 -8.31 14.05
CA GLN A 5 -0.60 -9.04 13.11
C GLN A 5 -0.15 -8.80 11.68
N PHE A 6 0.19 -7.56 11.32
CA PHE A 6 0.69 -7.22 9.99
C PHE A 6 1.98 -7.99 9.64
N LEU A 7 2.98 -7.97 10.53
CA LEU A 7 4.24 -8.70 10.32
C LEU A 7 4.02 -10.20 10.13
N THR A 8 3.09 -10.79 10.90
CA THR A 8 2.75 -12.20 10.78
C THR A 8 2.02 -12.51 9.49
N HIS A 9 1.11 -11.64 9.06
CA HIS A 9 0.25 -11.88 7.89
C HIS A 9 1.00 -11.63 6.57
N ALA A 10 1.81 -10.57 6.52
CA ALA A 10 2.66 -10.25 5.37
C ALA A 10 3.95 -11.08 5.32
N GLY A 11 4.29 -11.81 6.39
CA GLY A 11 5.53 -12.58 6.48
C GLY A 11 6.78 -11.69 6.43
N LEU A 12 6.73 -10.53 7.08
CA LEU A 12 7.79 -9.52 7.05
C LEU A 12 8.57 -9.45 8.35
N GLU A 13 9.85 -9.10 8.24
CA GLU A 13 10.67 -8.74 9.39
C GLU A 13 10.44 -7.30 9.82
N VAL A 14 10.67 -7.04 11.12
CA VAL A 14 10.52 -5.72 11.74
C VAL A 14 11.37 -4.66 11.02
N GLN A 15 12.62 -5.00 10.68
CA GLN A 15 13.56 -4.10 10.00
C GLN A 15 13.08 -3.75 8.58
N THR A 16 12.53 -4.72 7.85
CA THR A 16 11.97 -4.50 6.51
C THR A 16 10.77 -3.57 6.57
N LEU A 17 9.89 -3.78 7.54
CA LEU A 17 8.73 -2.90 7.75
C LEU A 17 9.15 -1.47 8.07
N GLU A 18 10.13 -1.27 8.96
CA GLU A 18 10.64 0.07 9.28
C GLU A 18 11.23 0.75 8.05
N PHE A 19 12.05 0.04 7.28
CA PHE A 19 12.59 0.55 6.02
C PHE A 19 11.48 0.97 5.05
N TRP A 20 10.42 0.16 4.89
CA TRP A 20 9.31 0.49 3.99
C TRP A 20 8.49 1.69 4.46
N ILE A 21 8.36 1.89 5.78
CA ILE A 21 7.72 3.09 6.33
C ILE A 21 8.59 4.32 6.12
N GLU A 22 9.91 4.21 6.33
CA GLU A 22 10.87 5.30 6.09
C GLU A 22 10.89 5.72 4.62
N GLN A 23 10.86 4.77 3.69
CA GLN A 23 10.75 5.03 2.25
C GLN A 23 9.35 5.46 1.80
N GLN A 24 8.38 5.55 2.73
CA GLN A 24 6.98 5.88 2.44
C GLN A 24 6.27 4.89 1.49
N TRP A 25 6.80 3.67 1.36
CA TRP A 25 6.16 2.59 0.60
C TRP A 25 4.93 2.06 1.31
N LEU A 26 4.96 2.07 2.64
CA LEU A 26 3.79 1.79 3.48
C LEU A 26 3.50 3.01 4.34
N VAL A 27 2.29 3.52 4.22
CA VAL A 27 1.79 4.65 5.02
C VAL A 27 0.62 4.17 5.86
N PRO A 28 0.89 3.53 7.01
CA PRO A 28 -0.15 3.07 7.92
C PRO A 28 -0.83 4.25 8.61
N ASP A 29 -2.05 3.99 9.07
CA ASP A 29 -2.84 4.99 9.76
C ASP A 29 -2.34 5.15 11.21
N GLN A 30 -1.98 6.39 11.55
CA GLN A 30 -1.49 6.81 12.88
C GLN A 30 -2.58 7.50 13.70
N SER A 31 -3.86 7.30 13.36
CA SER A 31 -5.00 7.95 14.02
C SER A 31 -5.15 7.64 15.51
N THR A 32 -4.48 6.62 16.03
CA THR A 32 -4.45 6.28 17.47
C THR A 32 -2.98 6.08 17.86
N ASP A 33 -2.65 6.10 19.15
CA ASP A 33 -1.30 5.87 19.72
C ASP A 33 -0.61 4.56 19.26
N GLU A 34 -1.29 3.77 18.42
CA GLU A 34 -0.80 2.59 17.72
C GLU A 34 -0.94 2.73 16.20
N MET A 35 0.11 2.31 15.49
CA MET A 35 0.12 2.19 14.03
C MET A 35 -0.80 1.05 13.58
N THR A 36 -1.81 1.39 12.77
CA THR A 36 -2.76 0.42 12.24
C THR A 36 -2.62 0.23 10.74
N PHE A 37 -2.74 -1.03 10.30
CA PHE A 37 -2.63 -1.44 8.91
C PHE A 37 -3.97 -1.99 8.42
N SER A 38 -4.24 -1.83 7.14
CA SER A 38 -5.41 -2.32 6.42
C SER A 38 -5.06 -3.50 5.52
N ASP A 39 -6.07 -4.21 5.00
CA ASP A 39 -5.84 -5.30 4.05
C ASP A 39 -5.18 -4.80 2.75
N THR A 40 -5.41 -3.53 2.40
CA THR A 40 -4.71 -2.86 1.28
C THR A 40 -3.22 -2.76 1.54
N ASP A 41 -2.80 -2.53 2.79
CA ASP A 41 -1.38 -2.45 3.15
C ASP A 41 -0.71 -3.83 3.06
N VAL A 42 -1.43 -4.91 3.39
CA VAL A 42 -0.94 -6.28 3.20
C VAL A 42 -0.78 -6.59 1.72
N ALA A 43 -1.77 -6.25 0.90
CA ALA A 43 -1.67 -6.44 -0.55
C ALA A 43 -0.49 -5.65 -1.14
N ARG A 44 -0.29 -4.41 -0.67
CA ARG A 44 0.87 -3.59 -1.07
C ARG A 44 2.19 -4.21 -0.62
N ALA A 45 2.25 -4.77 0.60
CA ALA A 45 3.42 -5.47 1.09
C ALA A 45 3.81 -6.68 0.22
N HIS A 46 2.83 -7.50 -0.16
CA HIS A 46 3.07 -8.61 -1.08
C HIS A 46 3.54 -8.13 -2.46
N LEU A 47 2.95 -7.07 -3.00
CA LEU A 47 3.42 -6.47 -4.24
C LEU A 47 4.89 -6.05 -4.17
N ILE A 48 5.32 -5.39 -3.08
CA ILE A 48 6.71 -4.98 -2.90
C ILE A 48 7.63 -6.21 -2.81
N GLN A 49 7.20 -7.25 -2.10
CA GLN A 49 7.92 -8.52 -2.05
C GLN A 49 8.09 -9.15 -3.43
N ASP A 50 7.02 -9.26 -4.21
CA ASP A 50 7.06 -9.81 -5.56
C ASP A 50 8.01 -8.99 -6.46
N LEU A 51 7.93 -7.67 -6.38
CA LEU A 51 8.82 -6.77 -7.14
C LEU A 51 10.30 -6.97 -6.77
N LYS A 52 10.62 -7.14 -5.48
CA LYS A 52 12.00 -7.39 -5.01
C LYS A 52 12.50 -8.78 -5.34
N SER A 53 11.71 -9.81 -5.03
CA SER A 53 12.13 -11.21 -5.07
C SER A 53 11.98 -11.83 -6.45
N ASP A 54 10.84 -11.64 -7.11
CA ASP A 54 10.52 -12.32 -8.36
C ASP A 54 10.96 -11.50 -9.58
N PHE A 55 10.88 -10.17 -9.50
CA PHE A 55 11.22 -9.28 -10.60
C PHE A 55 12.59 -8.59 -10.48
N GLY A 56 13.25 -8.70 -9.32
CA GLY A 56 14.60 -8.14 -9.10
C GLY A 56 14.67 -6.62 -9.23
N VAL A 57 13.55 -5.93 -8.97
CA VAL A 57 13.47 -4.47 -9.03
C VAL A 57 14.25 -3.87 -7.86
N ASN A 58 15.05 -2.84 -8.15
CA ASN A 58 15.76 -2.06 -7.14
C ASN A 58 14.81 -1.14 -6.36
N ASP A 59 15.32 -0.56 -5.27
CA ASP A 59 14.53 0.31 -4.40
C ASP A 59 13.98 1.53 -5.17
N GLU A 60 14.78 2.16 -6.03
CA GLU A 60 14.31 3.30 -6.84
C GLU A 60 13.25 2.91 -7.87
N GLY A 61 13.31 1.68 -8.40
CA GLY A 61 12.30 1.16 -9.31
C GLY A 61 10.98 0.89 -8.60
N ILE A 62 11.04 0.40 -7.36
CA ILE A 62 9.88 0.17 -6.51
C ILE A 62 9.15 1.48 -6.23
N ASP A 63 9.88 2.54 -5.87
CA ASP A 63 9.30 3.89 -5.69
C ASP A 63 8.44 4.32 -6.88
N VAL A 64 9.00 4.18 -8.08
CA VAL A 64 8.31 4.58 -9.32
C VAL A 64 7.08 3.71 -9.56
N ILE A 65 7.19 2.39 -9.38
CA ILE A 65 6.07 1.47 -9.61
C ILE A 65 4.95 1.74 -8.60
N LEU A 66 5.27 1.88 -7.32
CA LEU A 66 4.28 2.19 -6.29
C LEU A 66 3.58 3.52 -6.56
N HIS A 67 4.33 4.55 -6.97
CA HIS A 67 3.74 5.83 -7.34
C HIS A 67 2.75 5.70 -8.51
N LEU A 68 3.10 4.93 -9.54
CA LEU A 68 2.20 4.67 -10.69
C LEU A 68 0.96 3.87 -10.30
N VAL A 69 1.13 2.88 -9.42
CA VAL A 69 0.02 2.08 -8.87
C VAL A 69 -0.94 2.99 -8.09
N ASP A 70 -0.41 3.88 -7.25
CA ASP A 70 -1.20 4.84 -6.49
C ASP A 70 -1.96 5.82 -7.39
N GLN A 71 -1.31 6.34 -8.44
CA GLN A 71 -1.98 7.16 -9.46
C GLN A 71 -3.13 6.41 -10.14
N LEU A 72 -2.93 5.15 -10.50
CA LEU A 72 -3.96 4.33 -11.12
C LEU A 72 -5.15 4.08 -10.18
N HIS A 73 -4.89 3.82 -8.90
CA HIS A 73 -5.94 3.68 -7.89
C HIS A 73 -6.70 5.00 -7.68
N GLY A 74 -6.01 6.13 -7.63
CA GLY A 74 -6.62 7.46 -7.55
C GLY A 74 -7.55 7.73 -8.74
N LEU A 75 -7.09 7.41 -9.96
CA LEU A 75 -7.89 7.57 -11.17
C LEU A 75 -9.13 6.67 -11.18
N ARG A 76 -8.98 5.39 -10.79
CA ARG A 76 -10.10 4.45 -10.67
C ARG A 76 -11.15 4.94 -9.67
N LYS A 77 -10.71 5.48 -8.53
CA LYS A 77 -11.60 6.05 -7.52
C LYS A 77 -12.37 7.26 -8.05
N ALA A 78 -11.67 8.19 -8.71
CA ALA A 78 -12.31 9.38 -9.31
C ALA A 78 -13.35 8.99 -10.37
N PHE A 79 -13.07 7.98 -11.20
CA PHE A 79 -14.05 7.48 -12.17
C PHE A 79 -15.26 6.83 -11.50
N ALA A 80 -15.06 6.04 -10.43
CA ALA A 80 -16.16 5.43 -9.69
C ALA A 80 -17.05 6.50 -9.03
N GLU A 81 -16.46 7.53 -8.44
CA GLU A 81 -17.19 8.66 -7.86
C GLU A 81 -18.01 9.42 -8.91
N LEU A 82 -17.42 9.66 -10.08
CA LEU A 82 -18.09 10.35 -11.18
C LEU A 82 -19.25 9.53 -11.76
N HIS A 83 -19.07 8.21 -11.88
CA HIS A 83 -20.14 7.29 -12.28
C HIS A 83 -21.29 7.30 -11.27
N ASP A 84 -20.98 7.22 -9.98
CA ASP A 84 -21.97 7.28 -8.90
C ASP A 84 -22.76 8.59 -8.91
N ASP A 85 -22.10 9.73 -9.14
CA ASP A 85 -22.76 11.03 -9.22
C ASP A 85 -23.73 11.12 -10.42
N ILE A 86 -23.31 10.60 -11.59
CA ILE A 86 -24.17 10.49 -12.78
C ILE A 86 -25.38 9.61 -12.48
N ALA A 87 -25.19 8.46 -11.82
CA ALA A 87 -26.27 7.53 -11.48
C ALA A 87 -27.24 8.06 -10.41
N ARG A 88 -26.79 9.04 -9.59
CA ARG A 88 -27.56 9.62 -8.47
C ARG A 88 -28.33 10.89 -8.86
N ARG A 89 -28.09 11.45 -10.05
CA ARG A 89 -28.91 12.52 -10.64
C ARG A 89 -30.17 11.93 -11.31
N PRO A 90 -31.38 12.42 -10.98
CA PRO A 90 -32.64 12.00 -11.62
C PRO A 90 -32.79 12.51 -13.06
#